data_AF-X1CG87-F1
#
_entry.id   AF-X1CG87-F1
#
_cell.length_a   1.000
_cell.length_b   1.000
_cell.length_c   1.000
_cell.angle_alpha   90.00
_cell.angle_beta   90.00
_cell.angle_gamma   90.00
#
_symmetry.space_group_name_H-M   'P 1'
#
loop_
_entity.id
_entity.type
_entity.pdbx_description
1 polymer ?
#
loop_
_entity_poly.entity_id
_entity_poly.type
_entity_poly.pdbx_seq_one_letter_code
_entity_poly.pdbx_strand_id
1 'polypeptide(L)'
;MGVAMILDELAREVFGFLCHQDPARTWEPGGAALAMCARCVGVYAGFALAVPMLAVGSRLGGKVMLWAQGALVVQVAVFGFHLLPAGATLRTLSGQVFAVGVMYFLFRAVRRAESSLGETTGWRLIGYVLGTAAAVIGLQWLVRLDQPWAVTVVDVLALVGLGVFGGLAAVLLVESVTEAKFGHIVEIELPDGSIRRGQILEVDRDKLLIQVFEGTSGIDIPSSCIRILGRGVELALAPDILGRVFGGLGLPRDESPPLIAERWADINGNPINPYARDYP
;
A
#
# COMPACT_ATOMS: atom_id res chain seq x y z
N MET A 1 0.36 0.70 -32.39
CA MET A 1 -0.25 0.03 -31.22
C MET A 1 -0.78 1.11 -30.29
N GLY A 2 -2.07 1.08 -29.94
CA GLY A 2 -2.70 2.13 -29.12
C GLY A 2 -2.37 1.97 -27.63
N VAL A 3 -2.41 3.07 -26.87
CA VAL A 3 -2.11 3.12 -25.42
C VAL A 3 -2.92 2.09 -24.62
N ALA A 4 -4.19 1.86 -24.99
CA ALA A 4 -5.06 0.89 -24.33
C ALA A 4 -4.54 -0.56 -24.44
N MET A 5 -3.94 -0.92 -25.58
CA MET A 5 -3.38 -2.26 -25.82
C MET A 5 -2.10 -2.50 -25.01
N ILE A 6 -1.29 -1.46 -24.83
CA ILE A 6 -0.06 -1.52 -24.02
C ILE A 6 -0.41 -1.72 -22.53
N LEU A 7 -1.42 -1.01 -22.04
CA LEU A 7 -1.87 -1.11 -20.65
C LEU A 7 -2.49 -2.47 -20.33
N ASP A 8 -3.26 -3.03 -21.25
CA ASP A 8 -3.86 -4.36 -21.15
C ASP A 8 -2.77 -5.45 -21.12
N GLU A 9 -1.79 -5.37 -22.01
CA GLU A 9 -0.66 -6.32 -22.04
C GLU A 9 0.17 -6.28 -20.75
N LEU A 10 0.49 -5.07 -20.27
CA LEU A 10 1.17 -4.87 -19.00
C LEU A 10 0.37 -5.46 -17.83
N ALA A 11 -0.94 -5.24 -17.81
CA ALA A 11 -1.81 -5.79 -16.76
C ALA A 11 -1.77 -7.32 -16.76
N ARG A 12 -1.84 -7.96 -17.93
CA ARG A 12 -1.76 -9.43 -18.05
C ARG A 12 -0.42 -9.98 -17.58
N GLU A 13 0.68 -9.31 -17.93
CA GLU A 13 2.02 -9.73 -17.51
C GLU A 13 2.18 -9.64 -15.98
N VAL A 14 1.77 -8.51 -15.38
CA VAL A 14 1.84 -8.31 -13.92
C VAL A 14 0.93 -9.28 -13.17
N PHE A 15 -0.33 -9.42 -13.61
CA PHE A 15 -1.29 -10.26 -12.91
C PHE A 15 -1.15 -11.75 -13.23
N GLY A 16 -0.43 -12.14 -14.28
CA GLY A 16 -0.13 -13.55 -14.57
C GLY A 16 0.63 -14.24 -13.44
N PHE A 17 1.42 -13.49 -12.67
CA PHE A 17 2.12 -13.99 -11.47
C PHE A 17 1.22 -14.06 -10.23
N LEU A 18 0.20 -13.20 -10.15
CA LEU A 18 -0.63 -13.01 -8.94
C LEU A 18 -1.97 -13.75 -9.01
N CYS A 19 -2.49 -13.95 -10.23
CA CYS A 19 -3.79 -14.53 -10.50
C CYS A 19 -3.64 -15.56 -11.62
N HIS A 20 -4.14 -16.77 -11.41
CA HIS A 20 -4.02 -17.89 -12.37
C HIS A 20 -4.79 -17.69 -13.70
N GLN A 21 -5.40 -16.51 -13.93
CA GLN A 21 -6.12 -16.13 -15.17
C GLN A 21 -7.11 -17.19 -15.69
N ASP A 22 -7.75 -17.93 -14.77
CA ASP A 22 -8.68 -19.02 -15.10
C ASP A 22 -9.91 -18.49 -15.87
N PRO A 23 -10.11 -18.87 -17.14
CA PRO A 23 -11.23 -18.40 -17.97
C PRO A 23 -12.59 -18.68 -17.35
N ALA A 24 -12.73 -19.75 -16.54
CA ALA A 24 -13.99 -20.09 -15.87
C ALA A 24 -14.36 -19.11 -14.74
N ARG A 25 -13.43 -18.22 -14.34
CA ARG A 25 -13.56 -17.29 -13.20
C ARG A 25 -13.32 -15.84 -13.59
N THR A 26 -12.80 -15.61 -14.79
CA THR A 26 -12.61 -14.30 -15.41
C THR A 26 -13.95 -13.74 -15.86
N TRP A 27 -14.11 -12.43 -15.72
CA TRP A 27 -15.28 -11.73 -16.23
C TRP A 27 -14.92 -11.10 -17.57
N GLU A 28 -15.85 -11.16 -18.54
CA GLU A 28 -15.64 -10.70 -19.92
C GLU A 28 -16.62 -9.56 -20.30
N PRO A 29 -16.44 -8.33 -19.79
CA PRO A 29 -17.27 -7.20 -20.20
C PRO A 29 -16.96 -6.82 -21.65
N GLY A 30 -17.97 -6.69 -22.51
CA GLY A 30 -17.81 -6.30 -23.91
C GLY A 30 -17.13 -7.35 -24.78
N GLY A 31 -17.14 -8.63 -24.36
CA GLY A 31 -16.51 -9.74 -25.07
C GLY A 31 -14.97 -9.80 -24.96
N ALA A 32 -14.37 -8.98 -24.10
CA ALA A 32 -12.95 -9.00 -23.80
C ALA A 32 -12.71 -9.47 -22.36
N ALA A 33 -11.84 -10.47 -22.19
CA ALA A 33 -11.47 -10.99 -20.88
C ALA A 33 -10.58 -10.01 -20.11
N LEU A 34 -10.94 -9.73 -18.86
CA LEU A 34 -10.11 -8.98 -17.93
C LEU A 34 -8.79 -9.73 -17.65
N ALA A 35 -7.74 -9.00 -17.28
CA ALA A 35 -6.42 -9.56 -16.98
C ALA A 35 -6.37 -10.48 -15.74
N MET A 36 -7.50 -10.66 -15.02
CA MET A 36 -7.58 -11.33 -13.72
C MET A 36 -9.01 -11.81 -13.42
N CYS A 37 -9.13 -12.76 -12.48
CA CYS A 37 -10.41 -13.30 -12.02
C CYS A 37 -11.31 -12.22 -11.41
N ALA A 38 -12.64 -12.41 -11.52
CA ALA A 38 -13.67 -11.47 -11.05
C ALA A 38 -13.48 -11.02 -9.57
N ARG A 39 -12.96 -11.90 -8.69
CA ARG A 39 -12.66 -11.54 -7.31
C ARG A 39 -11.46 -10.60 -7.19
N CYS A 40 -10.36 -10.90 -7.87
CA CYS A 40 -9.14 -10.09 -7.86
C CYS A 40 -9.44 -8.69 -8.39
N VAL A 41 -10.26 -8.60 -9.45
CA VAL A 41 -10.80 -7.33 -9.97
C VAL A 41 -11.48 -6.55 -8.85
N GLY A 42 -12.39 -7.20 -8.13
CA GLY A 42 -13.11 -6.56 -7.02
C GLY A 42 -12.19 -6.07 -5.91
N VAL A 43 -11.20 -6.88 -5.51
CA VAL A 43 -10.25 -6.54 -4.43
C VAL A 43 -9.35 -5.38 -4.84
N TYR A 44 -8.66 -5.48 -5.97
CA TYR A 44 -7.68 -4.47 -6.38
C TYR A 44 -8.35 -3.16 -6.77
N ALA A 45 -9.38 -3.19 -7.61
CA ALA A 45 -10.10 -1.96 -7.94
C ALA A 45 -10.79 -1.37 -6.69
N GLY A 46 -11.25 -2.22 -5.76
CA GLY A 46 -11.76 -1.80 -4.45
C GLY A 46 -10.73 -1.03 -3.62
N PHE A 47 -9.47 -1.47 -3.61
CA PHE A 47 -8.38 -0.77 -2.90
C PHE A 47 -8.10 0.61 -3.49
N ALA A 48 -8.05 0.74 -4.82
CA ALA A 48 -7.86 2.04 -5.47
C ALA A 48 -9.00 3.02 -5.12
N LEU A 49 -10.24 2.52 -5.16
CA LEU A 49 -11.43 3.33 -4.88
C LEU A 49 -11.59 3.68 -3.39
N ALA A 50 -11.00 2.89 -2.48
CA ALA A 50 -11.05 3.15 -1.04
C ALA A 50 -10.18 4.34 -0.60
N VAL A 51 -9.15 4.71 -1.38
CA VAL A 51 -8.21 5.80 -1.05
C VAL A 51 -8.88 7.17 -0.80
N PRO A 52 -9.68 7.73 -1.73
CA PRO A 52 -10.33 9.03 -1.52
C PRO A 52 -11.28 9.02 -0.32
N MET A 53 -11.90 7.87 -0.03
CA MET A 53 -12.80 7.73 1.09
C MET A 53 -12.05 7.77 2.41
N LEU A 54 -10.91 7.10 2.51
CA LEU A 54 -10.09 7.09 3.72
C LEU A 54 -9.45 8.46 4.00
N ALA A 55 -9.14 9.25 2.97
CA ALA A 55 -8.74 10.64 3.16
C ALA A 55 -9.80 11.46 3.94
N VAL A 56 -11.09 11.17 3.74
CA VAL A 56 -12.22 11.83 4.41
C VAL A 56 -12.61 11.17 5.75
N GLY A 57 -12.59 9.83 5.80
CA GLY A 57 -13.06 9.02 6.93
C GLY A 57 -12.02 8.67 7.98
N SER A 58 -10.74 8.87 7.70
CA SER A 58 -9.61 8.54 8.58
C SER A 58 -9.56 9.24 9.94
N ARG A 59 -10.43 10.22 10.18
CA ARG A 59 -10.57 10.91 11.47
C ARG A 59 -11.72 10.36 12.32
N LEU A 60 -12.39 9.31 11.84
CA LEU A 60 -13.49 8.65 12.52
C LEU A 60 -12.96 7.47 13.36
N GLY A 61 -12.85 7.71 14.66
CA GLY A 61 -12.59 6.69 15.67
C GLY A 61 -13.89 6.16 16.30
N GLY A 62 -13.84 4.97 16.89
CA GLY A 62 -14.94 4.40 17.67
C GLY A 62 -15.07 2.88 17.58
N LYS A 63 -15.61 2.24 18.62
CA LYS A 63 -15.87 0.78 18.65
C LYS A 63 -16.86 0.35 17.57
N VAL A 64 -17.91 1.15 17.33
CA VAL A 64 -18.95 0.84 16.32
C VAL A 64 -18.36 0.79 14.91
N MET A 65 -17.49 1.74 14.56
CA MET A 65 -16.83 1.77 13.25
C MET A 65 -15.86 0.58 13.07
N LEU A 66 -15.12 0.20 14.12
CA LEU A 66 -14.26 -0.99 14.10
C LEU A 66 -15.06 -2.26 13.82
N TRP A 67 -16.21 -2.43 14.48
CA TRP A 67 -17.10 -3.57 14.23
C TRP A 67 -17.70 -3.55 12.83
N ALA A 68 -18.13 -2.39 12.34
CA ALA A 68 -18.66 -2.23 10.99
C ALA A 68 -17.63 -2.62 9.92
N GLN A 69 -16.40 -2.12 10.02
CA GLN A 69 -15.32 -2.44 9.09
C GLN A 69 -14.87 -3.90 9.24
N GLY A 70 -14.85 -4.43 10.47
CA GLY A 70 -14.63 -5.85 10.74
C GLY A 70 -15.65 -6.75 10.04
N ALA A 71 -16.93 -6.36 10.01
CA ALA A 71 -17.96 -7.10 9.28
C ALA A 71 -17.72 -7.11 7.74
N LEU A 72 -17.24 -6.00 7.17
CA LEU A 72 -16.89 -5.93 5.73
C LEU A 72 -15.71 -6.84 5.38
N VAL A 73 -14.78 -7.04 6.32
CA VAL A 73 -13.67 -7.99 6.15
C VAL A 73 -14.18 -9.43 6.28
N VAL A 74 -14.96 -9.74 7.31
CA VAL A 74 -15.41 -11.10 7.63
C VAL A 74 -16.35 -11.68 6.57
N GLN A 75 -17.18 -10.87 5.91
CA GLN A 75 -18.10 -11.38 4.87
C GLN A 75 -17.38 -12.08 3.72
N VAL A 76 -16.10 -11.76 3.46
CA VAL A 76 -15.33 -12.43 2.40
C VAL A 76 -15.15 -13.91 2.66
N ALA A 77 -15.21 -14.38 3.92
CA ALA A 77 -15.09 -15.79 4.25
C ALA A 77 -16.22 -16.62 3.64
N VAL A 78 -17.44 -16.08 3.63
CA VAL A 78 -18.62 -16.75 3.06
C VAL A 78 -18.42 -17.04 1.57
N PHE A 79 -17.93 -16.04 0.83
CA PHE A 79 -17.71 -16.18 -0.60
C PHE A 79 -16.36 -16.84 -0.93
N GLY A 80 -15.33 -16.63 -0.10
CA GLY A 80 -13.97 -17.16 -0.24
C GLY A 80 -13.87 -18.65 -0.09
N PHE A 81 -14.57 -19.21 0.89
CA PHE A 81 -14.65 -20.66 1.10
C PHE A 81 -15.74 -21.33 0.26
N HIS A 82 -16.32 -20.61 -0.73
CA HIS A 82 -17.37 -21.13 -1.60
C HIS A 82 -18.59 -21.69 -0.83
N LEU A 83 -18.88 -21.16 0.37
CA LEU A 83 -20.02 -21.58 1.19
C LEU A 83 -21.36 -21.23 0.54
N LEU A 84 -21.36 -20.26 -0.38
CA LEU A 84 -22.48 -19.91 -1.23
C LEU A 84 -22.06 -19.83 -2.70
N PRO A 85 -22.89 -20.34 -3.64
CA PRO A 85 -22.66 -20.13 -5.05
C PRO A 85 -22.79 -18.64 -5.38
N ALA A 86 -21.78 -18.09 -6.05
CA ALA A 86 -21.70 -16.68 -6.37
C ALA A 86 -21.28 -16.50 -7.83
N GLY A 87 -22.06 -15.74 -8.60
CA GLY A 87 -21.70 -15.32 -9.95
C GLY A 87 -20.59 -14.26 -9.95
N ALA A 88 -20.09 -13.89 -11.14
CA ALA A 88 -19.01 -12.91 -11.30
C ALA A 88 -19.30 -11.59 -10.57
N THR A 89 -20.53 -11.07 -10.68
CA THR A 89 -20.99 -9.84 -10.00
C THR A 89 -20.92 -9.93 -8.48
N LEU A 90 -21.37 -11.04 -7.89
CA LEU A 90 -21.35 -11.18 -6.43
C LEU A 90 -19.92 -11.38 -5.92
N ARG A 91 -19.07 -12.07 -6.69
CA ARG A 91 -17.63 -12.20 -6.39
C ARG A 91 -16.90 -10.86 -6.44
N THR A 92 -17.18 -10.03 -7.45
CA THR A 92 -16.57 -8.68 -7.56
C THR A 92 -17.01 -7.78 -6.41
N LEU A 93 -18.32 -7.74 -6.11
CA LEU A 93 -18.89 -6.97 -5.00
C LEU A 93 -18.29 -7.38 -3.65
N SER A 94 -18.24 -8.69 -3.38
CA SER A 94 -17.66 -9.19 -2.12
C SER A 94 -16.18 -8.82 -1.97
N GLY A 95 -15.41 -8.81 -3.07
CA GLY A 95 -14.02 -8.35 -3.11
C GLY A 95 -13.87 -6.84 -2.85
N GLN A 96 -14.74 -6.01 -3.44
CA GLN A 96 -14.73 -4.56 -3.22
C GLN A 96 -15.05 -4.20 -1.77
N VAL A 97 -16.09 -4.82 -1.21
CA VAL A 97 -16.49 -4.60 0.19
C VAL A 97 -15.38 -5.02 1.15
N PHE A 98 -14.75 -6.17 0.90
CA PHE A 98 -13.59 -6.63 1.64
C PHE A 98 -12.42 -5.63 1.57
N ALA A 99 -12.09 -5.16 0.37
CA ALA A 99 -11.00 -4.23 0.14
C ALA A 99 -11.17 -2.91 0.92
N VAL A 100 -12.39 -2.36 0.96
CA VAL A 100 -12.71 -1.17 1.76
C VAL A 100 -12.47 -1.43 3.25
N GLY A 101 -12.93 -2.57 3.77
CA GLY A 101 -12.71 -2.96 5.17
C GLY A 101 -11.23 -3.10 5.53
N VAL A 102 -10.47 -3.84 4.72
CA VAL A 102 -9.02 -4.03 4.92
C VAL A 102 -8.28 -2.71 4.84
N MET A 103 -8.59 -1.86 3.86
CA MET A 103 -7.90 -0.59 3.67
C MET A 103 -8.16 0.37 4.84
N TYR A 104 -9.34 0.34 5.47
CA TYR A 104 -9.58 1.08 6.71
C TYR A 104 -8.63 0.66 7.84
N PHE A 105 -8.43 -0.64 8.04
CA PHE A 105 -7.51 -1.14 9.08
C PHE A 105 -6.05 -0.81 8.75
N LEU A 106 -5.60 -1.00 7.51
CA LEU A 106 -4.24 -0.63 7.08
C LEU A 106 -3.98 0.85 7.26
N PHE A 107 -4.89 1.70 6.77
CA PHE A 107 -4.76 3.15 6.90
C PHE A 107 -4.74 3.59 8.37
N ARG A 108 -5.58 2.98 9.21
CA ARG A 108 -5.57 3.25 10.65
C ARG A 108 -4.30 2.75 11.33
N ALA A 109 -3.74 1.62 10.93
CA ALA A 109 -2.46 1.13 11.46
C ALA A 109 -1.32 2.10 11.13
N VAL A 110 -1.24 2.55 9.88
CA VAL A 110 -0.25 3.56 9.45
C VAL A 110 -0.44 4.89 10.17
N ARG A 111 -1.68 5.36 10.37
CA ARG A 111 -1.94 6.63 11.08
C ARG A 111 -1.85 6.59 12.59
N ARG A 112 -2.07 5.42 13.21
CA ARG A 112 -1.89 5.25 14.65
C ARG A 112 -0.43 5.48 15.04
N ALA A 113 0.48 5.13 14.14
CA ALA A 113 1.89 5.46 14.23
C ALA A 113 2.17 6.98 14.24
N GLU A 114 1.24 7.83 13.77
CA GLU A 114 1.50 9.23 13.43
C GLU A 114 0.76 10.27 14.30
N SER A 115 -0.19 9.90 15.18
CA SER A 115 -0.87 10.92 15.99
C SER A 115 -1.52 10.49 17.31
N SER A 116 -1.22 11.25 18.37
CA SER A 116 -2.17 11.60 19.43
C SER A 116 -3.03 12.74 18.87
N LEU A 117 -4.36 12.60 18.73
CA LEU A 117 -5.32 13.72 18.67
C LEU A 117 -6.79 13.25 18.57
N GLY A 118 -7.68 14.12 19.07
CA GLY A 118 -9.05 13.85 19.48
C GLY A 118 -10.14 13.97 18.41
N GLU A 119 -11.37 13.74 18.88
CA GLU A 119 -12.52 13.18 18.17
C GLU A 119 -13.46 14.25 17.54
N THR A 120 -13.86 14.08 16.27
CA THR A 120 -15.00 14.78 15.63
C THR A 120 -15.68 13.87 14.59
N THR A 121 -16.85 13.30 14.95
CA THR A 121 -17.30 12.00 14.41
C THR A 121 -18.55 12.02 13.49
N GLY A 122 -19.33 13.11 13.41
CA GLY A 122 -20.64 13.07 12.72
C GLY A 122 -20.63 13.17 11.19
N TRP A 123 -20.32 14.35 10.64
CA TRP A 123 -20.46 14.66 9.21
C TRP A 123 -19.49 13.91 8.29
N ARG A 124 -18.33 13.52 8.83
CA ARG A 124 -17.30 12.79 8.07
C ARG A 124 -17.67 11.32 7.82
N LEU A 125 -18.47 10.72 8.72
CA LEU A 125 -18.95 9.34 8.58
C LEU A 125 -19.92 9.20 7.42
N ILE A 126 -20.82 10.18 7.29
CA ILE A 126 -21.77 10.24 6.18
C ILE A 126 -21.00 10.35 4.86
N GLY A 127 -19.98 11.21 4.78
CA GLY A 127 -19.12 11.32 3.59
C GLY A 127 -18.38 10.03 3.24
N TYR A 128 -17.85 9.30 4.24
CA TYR A 128 -17.17 8.01 4.03
C TYR A 128 -18.12 6.94 3.50
N VAL A 129 -19.30 6.79 4.11
CA VAL A 129 -20.30 5.79 3.72
C VAL A 129 -20.86 6.10 2.32
N LEU A 130 -21.19 7.36 2.04
CA LEU A 130 -21.65 7.78 0.71
C LEU A 130 -20.57 7.62 -0.35
N GLY A 131 -19.31 7.94 -0.03
CA GLY A 131 -18.17 7.70 -0.91
C GLY A 131 -17.98 6.21 -1.21
N THR A 132 -18.11 5.34 -0.20
CA THR A 132 -18.08 3.87 -0.35
C THR A 132 -19.13 3.38 -1.33
N ALA A 133 -20.38 3.81 -1.10
CA ALA A 133 -21.50 3.40 -1.91
C ALA A 133 -21.34 3.89 -3.36
N ALA A 134 -20.94 5.15 -3.55
CA ALA A 134 -20.72 5.73 -4.87
C ALA A 134 -19.59 5.03 -5.64
N ALA A 135 -18.48 4.67 -4.98
CA ALA A 135 -17.37 3.94 -5.58
C ALA A 135 -17.79 2.53 -6.03
N VAL A 136 -18.48 1.77 -5.17
CA VAL A 136 -18.98 0.43 -5.49
C VAL A 136 -19.99 0.49 -6.63
N ILE A 137 -20.96 1.41 -6.57
CA ILE A 137 -21.98 1.58 -7.61
C ILE A 137 -21.35 2.02 -8.92
N GLY A 138 -20.42 2.98 -8.89
CA GLY A 138 -19.73 3.49 -10.08
C GLY A 138 -18.93 2.43 -10.80
N LEU A 139 -18.18 1.60 -10.06
CA LEU A 139 -17.44 0.49 -10.64
C LEU A 139 -18.36 -0.59 -11.21
N GLN A 140 -19.46 -0.93 -10.52
CA GLN A 140 -20.45 -1.87 -11.05
C GLN A 140 -21.18 -1.33 -12.29
N TRP A 141 -21.43 -0.02 -12.34
CA TRP A 141 -22.01 0.63 -13.51
C TRP A 141 -21.03 0.59 -14.69
N LEU A 142 -19.76 0.96 -14.46
CA LEU A 142 -18.70 0.92 -15.46
C LEU A 142 -18.57 -0.47 -16.11
N VAL A 143 -18.54 -1.53 -15.30
CA VAL A 143 -18.39 -2.89 -15.84
C VAL A 143 -19.65 -3.35 -16.61
N ARG A 144 -20.83 -2.81 -16.30
CA ARG A 144 -22.08 -3.13 -17.00
C ARG A 144 -22.25 -2.40 -18.33
N LEU A 145 -21.38 -1.44 -18.67
CA LEU A 145 -21.48 -0.71 -19.93
C LEU A 145 -21.19 -1.58 -21.17
N ASP A 146 -20.64 -2.79 -20.98
CA ASP A 146 -20.33 -3.76 -22.04
C ASP A 146 -19.49 -3.16 -23.18
N GLN A 147 -18.66 -2.16 -22.85
CA GLN A 147 -17.79 -1.48 -23.79
C GLN A 147 -16.34 -1.93 -23.61
N PRO A 148 -15.56 -2.08 -24.70
CA PRO A 148 -14.17 -2.54 -24.63
C PRO A 148 -13.26 -1.58 -23.87
N TRP A 149 -13.55 -0.27 -23.86
CA TRP A 149 -12.77 0.70 -23.07
C TRP A 149 -12.95 0.53 -21.55
N ALA A 150 -14.06 -0.07 -21.10
CA ALA A 150 -14.31 -0.30 -19.68
C ALA A 150 -13.32 -1.31 -19.09
N VAL A 151 -12.89 -2.31 -19.87
CA VAL A 151 -11.87 -3.31 -19.49
C VAL A 151 -10.56 -2.61 -19.15
N THR A 152 -10.07 -1.75 -20.04
CA THR A 152 -8.82 -0.99 -19.83
C THR A 152 -8.89 -0.11 -18.58
N VAL A 153 -10.03 0.56 -18.33
CA VAL A 153 -10.20 1.39 -17.12
C VAL A 153 -10.16 0.54 -15.86
N VAL A 154 -10.79 -0.63 -15.87
CA VAL A 154 -10.81 -1.55 -14.72
C VAL A 154 -9.43 -2.13 -14.43
N ASP A 155 -8.67 -2.51 -15.46
CA ASP A 155 -7.30 -3.01 -15.30
C ASP A 155 -6.36 -1.94 -14.76
N VAL A 156 -6.49 -0.70 -15.23
CA VAL A 156 -5.74 0.45 -14.66
C VAL A 156 -6.11 0.68 -13.19
N LEU A 157 -7.40 0.65 -12.83
CA LEU A 157 -7.83 0.77 -11.43
C LEU A 157 -7.25 -0.34 -10.56
N ALA A 158 -7.15 -1.56 -11.09
CA ALA A 158 -6.57 -2.67 -10.37
C ALA A 158 -5.05 -2.58 -10.22
N LEU A 159 -4.32 -2.13 -11.25
CA LEU A 159 -2.89 -1.86 -11.14
C LEU A 159 -2.60 -0.77 -10.09
N VAL A 160 -3.38 0.31 -10.12
CA VAL A 160 -3.31 1.36 -9.08
C VAL A 160 -3.60 0.76 -7.70
N GLY A 161 -4.64 -0.06 -7.58
CA GLY A 161 -5.02 -0.70 -6.33
C GLY A 161 -3.98 -1.67 -5.78
N LEU A 162 -3.31 -2.43 -6.65
CA LEU A 162 -2.17 -3.29 -6.30
C LEU A 162 -1.01 -2.44 -5.76
N GLY A 163 -0.69 -1.32 -6.42
CA GLY A 163 0.34 -0.39 -5.95
C GLY A 163 0.00 0.23 -4.59
N VAL A 164 -1.25 0.67 -4.40
CA VAL A 164 -1.74 1.22 -3.13
C VAL A 164 -1.67 0.18 -2.01
N PHE A 165 -2.13 -1.05 -2.27
CA PHE A 165 -2.07 -2.13 -1.29
C PHE A 165 -0.62 -2.50 -0.97
N GLY A 166 0.24 -2.69 -1.98
CA GLY A 166 1.65 -3.02 -1.79
C GLY A 166 2.41 -1.96 -0.99
N GLY A 167 2.17 -0.67 -1.29
CA GLY A 167 2.80 0.44 -0.57
C GLY A 167 2.37 0.55 0.90
N LEU A 168 1.15 0.13 1.24
CA LEU A 168 0.61 0.16 2.61
C LEU A 168 0.79 -1.15 3.39
N ALA A 169 1.01 -2.28 2.71
CA ALA A 169 1.06 -3.61 3.32
C ALA A 169 2.49 -4.11 3.62
N ALA A 170 3.54 -3.42 3.13
CA ALA A 170 4.93 -3.81 3.36
C ALA A 170 5.41 -3.43 4.78
N VAL A 171 4.74 -4.00 5.78
CA VAL A 171 4.98 -3.70 7.19
C VAL A 171 5.31 -5.00 7.95
N LEU A 172 6.32 -4.93 8.79
CA LEU A 172 6.77 -6.00 9.68
C LEU A 172 6.48 -5.58 11.12
N LEU A 173 5.77 -6.43 11.87
CA LEU A 173 5.57 -6.26 13.31
C LEU A 173 6.58 -7.14 14.04
N VAL A 174 7.40 -6.54 14.89
CA VAL A 174 8.45 -7.22 15.64
C VAL A 174 8.22 -6.98 17.13
N GLU A 175 8.41 -8.02 17.94
CA GLU A 175 8.32 -7.95 19.39
C GLU A 175 9.70 -8.11 20.03
N SER A 176 9.83 -7.68 21.30
CA SER A 176 11.02 -7.89 22.13
C SER A 176 12.26 -7.08 21.73
N VAL A 177 12.09 -5.78 21.52
CA VAL A 177 13.23 -4.90 21.17
C VAL A 177 13.36 -3.71 22.12
N THR A 178 14.59 -3.47 22.57
CA THR A 178 14.96 -2.33 23.42
C THR A 178 15.69 -1.26 22.61
N GLU A 179 15.53 0.02 22.99
CA GLU A 179 16.24 1.19 22.43
C GLU A 179 15.88 1.60 20.98
N ALA A 180 14.76 1.12 20.46
CA ALA A 180 14.22 1.61 19.20
C ALA A 180 13.58 3.01 19.33
N LYS A 181 13.75 3.86 18.31
CA LYS A 181 13.06 5.16 18.21
C LYS A 181 12.38 5.29 16.86
N PHE A 182 11.34 6.11 16.84
CA PHE A 182 10.66 6.52 15.61
C PHE A 182 11.66 7.05 14.58
N GLY A 183 11.49 6.66 13.32
CA GLY A 183 12.30 7.13 12.20
C GLY A 183 13.67 6.47 12.06
N HIS A 184 14.09 5.61 12.99
CA HIS A 184 15.33 4.86 12.86
C HIS A 184 15.28 3.88 11.69
N ILE A 185 16.44 3.70 11.04
CA ILE A 185 16.64 2.67 10.03
C ILE A 185 16.97 1.33 10.69
N VAL A 186 16.40 0.29 10.10
CA VAL A 186 16.64 -1.11 10.42
C VAL A 186 17.14 -1.85 9.19
N GLU A 187 18.05 -2.77 9.42
CA GLU A 187 18.51 -3.74 8.42
C GLU A 187 17.96 -5.10 8.79
N ILE A 188 17.33 -5.76 7.82
CA ILE A 188 16.74 -7.08 7.93
C ILE A 188 17.59 -8.02 7.08
N GLU A 189 18.30 -8.91 7.73
CA GLU A 189 19.11 -9.95 7.08
C GLU A 189 18.24 -11.18 6.85
N LEU A 190 18.10 -11.57 5.58
CA LEU A 190 17.34 -12.73 5.15
C LEU A 190 18.18 -14.01 5.21
N PRO A 191 17.56 -15.20 5.14
CA PRO A 191 18.27 -16.48 5.18
C PRO A 191 19.22 -16.72 4.00
N ASP A 192 18.99 -16.02 2.89
CA ASP A 192 19.86 -16.03 1.71
C ASP A 192 21.07 -15.09 1.85
N GLY A 193 21.21 -14.38 2.98
CA GLY A 193 22.24 -13.39 3.25
C GLY A 193 21.98 -12.02 2.61
N SER A 194 20.84 -11.84 1.93
CA SER A 194 20.46 -10.53 1.41
C SER A 194 20.02 -9.60 2.54
N ILE A 195 20.34 -8.31 2.41
CA ILE A 195 19.98 -7.29 3.40
C ILE A 195 18.88 -6.41 2.81
N ARG A 196 17.77 -6.31 3.53
CA ARG A 196 16.70 -5.35 3.26
C ARG A 196 16.74 -4.22 4.25
N ARG A 197 16.27 -3.05 3.85
CA ARG A 197 16.21 -1.86 4.70
C ARG A 197 14.77 -1.53 5.01
N GLY A 198 14.58 -1.04 6.23
CA GLY A 198 13.29 -0.54 6.65
C GLY A 198 13.41 0.64 7.59
N GLN A 199 12.27 1.25 7.87
CA GLN A 199 12.15 2.37 8.80
C GLN A 199 11.13 2.05 9.89
N ILE A 200 11.47 2.41 11.13
CA ILE A 200 10.55 2.28 12.27
C ILE A 200 9.47 3.35 12.18
N LEU A 201 8.23 2.92 11.97
CA LEU A 201 7.04 3.77 11.95
C LEU A 201 6.44 3.96 13.33
N GLU A 202 6.43 2.93 14.19
CA GLU A 202 5.83 3.00 15.52
C GLU A 202 6.66 2.22 16.53
N VAL A 203 6.73 2.75 17.76
CA VAL A 203 7.32 2.08 18.92
C VAL A 203 6.26 2.08 20.02
N ASP A 204 5.71 0.91 20.33
CA ASP A 204 4.78 0.72 21.46
C ASP A 204 5.35 -0.31 22.42
N ARG A 205 5.94 0.18 23.53
CA ARG A 205 6.61 -0.63 24.56
C ARG A 205 7.70 -1.53 23.96
N ASP A 206 7.41 -2.81 23.83
CA ASP A 206 8.27 -3.88 23.32
C ASP A 206 7.96 -4.25 21.86
N LYS A 207 7.03 -3.51 21.20
CA LYS A 207 6.58 -3.76 19.83
C LYS A 207 7.05 -2.66 18.89
N LEU A 208 7.52 -3.07 17.72
CA LEU A 208 7.97 -2.19 16.65
C LEU A 208 7.19 -2.46 15.38
N LEU A 209 6.71 -1.39 14.76
CA LEU A 209 6.14 -1.41 13.43
C LEU A 209 7.19 -0.89 12.44
N ILE A 210 7.65 -1.75 11.52
CA ILE A 210 8.71 -1.45 10.57
C ILE A 210 8.15 -1.48 9.15
N GLN A 211 8.37 -0.42 8.37
CA GLN A 211 8.12 -0.45 6.93
C GLN A 211 9.35 -0.97 6.18
N VAL A 212 9.19 -1.95 5.30
CA VAL A 212 10.30 -2.51 4.50
C VAL A 212 10.28 -1.92 3.09
N PHE A 213 11.39 -1.30 2.66
CA PHE A 213 11.45 -0.59 1.39
C PHE A 213 11.47 -1.53 0.17
N GLU A 214 12.20 -2.64 0.27
CA GLU A 214 12.31 -3.65 -0.78
C GLU A 214 11.19 -4.71 -0.71
N GLY A 215 10.15 -4.46 0.10
CA GLY A 215 9.03 -5.36 0.33
C GLY A 215 9.34 -6.52 1.29
N THR A 216 8.32 -7.29 1.64
CA THR A 216 8.39 -8.34 2.67
C THR A 216 8.54 -9.77 2.13
N SER A 217 8.57 -9.95 0.81
CA SER A 217 8.65 -11.27 0.17
C SER A 217 9.95 -11.99 0.51
N GLY A 218 9.88 -13.19 1.10
CA GLY A 218 11.07 -13.98 1.45
C GLY A 218 11.66 -13.66 2.83
N ILE A 219 11.06 -12.74 3.59
CA ILE A 219 11.36 -12.60 5.02
C ILE A 219 10.69 -13.77 5.75
N ASP A 220 11.50 -14.66 6.29
CA ASP A 220 11.04 -15.77 7.13
C ASP A 220 11.31 -15.45 8.60
N ILE A 221 10.26 -15.45 9.42
CA ILE A 221 10.28 -14.97 10.82
C ILE A 221 11.34 -15.67 11.69
N PRO A 222 11.49 -17.01 11.69
CA PRO A 222 12.45 -17.69 12.56
C PRO A 222 13.91 -17.57 12.08
N SER A 223 14.14 -17.26 10.80
CA SER A 223 15.48 -17.32 10.20
C SER A 223 16.03 -15.96 9.76
N SER A 224 15.21 -14.90 9.83
CA SER A 224 15.64 -13.53 9.54
C SER A 224 16.06 -12.80 10.81
N CYS A 225 17.14 -12.02 10.71
CA CYS A 225 17.67 -11.22 11.82
C CYS A 225 17.43 -9.73 11.56
N ILE A 226 17.13 -8.98 12.62
CA ILE A 226 16.85 -7.54 12.53
C ILE A 226 17.90 -6.79 13.34
N ARG A 227 18.51 -5.79 12.71
CA ARG A 227 19.50 -4.91 13.32
C ARG A 227 19.05 -3.45 13.22
N ILE A 228 18.87 -2.81 14.37
CA ILE A 228 18.56 -1.38 14.45
C ILE A 228 19.86 -0.59 14.34
N LEU A 229 19.92 0.39 13.43
CA LEU A 229 21.12 1.21 13.23
C LEU A 229 21.23 2.40 14.20
N GLY A 230 20.15 2.76 14.89
CA GLY A 230 20.16 3.84 15.88
C GLY A 230 20.20 5.25 15.29
N ARG A 231 19.96 5.38 13.98
CA ARG A 231 20.00 6.64 13.21
C ARG A 231 18.89 6.68 12.17
N GLY A 232 18.50 7.89 11.78
CA GLY A 232 17.52 8.13 10.71
C GLY A 232 18.06 7.78 9.32
N VAL A 233 17.28 8.09 8.28
CA VAL A 233 17.78 8.02 6.90
C VAL A 233 18.80 9.15 6.72
N GLU A 234 20.05 8.78 6.46
CA GLU A 234 21.13 9.72 6.21
C GLU A 234 21.60 9.63 4.77
N LEU A 235 21.96 10.76 4.20
CA LEU A 235 22.67 10.84 2.92
C LEU A 235 24.13 11.21 3.20
N ALA A 236 25.04 10.47 2.55
CA ALA A 236 26.44 10.85 2.47
C ALA A 236 26.53 12.15 1.67
N LEU A 237 27.16 13.19 2.21
CA LEU A 237 27.38 14.48 1.56
C LEU A 237 28.88 14.73 1.37
N ALA A 238 29.24 15.11 0.14
CA ALA A 238 30.54 15.60 -0.25
C ALA A 238 30.38 16.49 -1.50
N PRO A 239 31.31 17.44 -1.77
CA PRO A 239 31.32 18.20 -3.02
C PRO A 239 31.27 17.30 -4.28
N ASP A 240 31.87 16.11 -4.17
CA ASP A 240 31.96 15.07 -5.22
C ASP A 240 30.61 14.43 -5.59
N ILE A 241 29.51 14.82 -4.94
CA ILE A 241 28.15 14.43 -5.36
C ILE A 241 27.76 15.09 -6.69
N LEU A 242 28.33 16.26 -6.98
CA LEU A 242 28.03 16.98 -8.20
C LEU A 242 28.44 16.15 -9.43
N GLY A 243 27.47 15.86 -10.29
CA GLY A 243 27.69 15.07 -11.51
C GLY A 243 27.49 13.56 -11.35
N ARG A 244 27.18 13.07 -10.15
CA ARG A 244 26.89 11.66 -9.89
C ARG A 244 25.42 11.31 -10.05
N VAL A 245 25.14 10.03 -10.30
CA VAL A 245 23.77 9.48 -10.38
C VAL A 245 23.55 8.53 -9.22
N PHE A 246 22.50 8.78 -8.43
CA PHE A 246 22.11 7.95 -7.28
C PHE A 246 20.72 7.35 -7.50
N GLY A 247 20.47 6.19 -6.88
CA GLY A 247 19.14 5.62 -6.75
C GLY A 247 18.31 6.29 -5.65
N GLY A 248 17.05 5.86 -5.49
CA GLY A 248 16.14 6.41 -4.46
C GLY A 248 16.59 6.18 -3.01
N LEU A 249 17.53 5.27 -2.77
CA LEU A 249 18.13 4.99 -1.46
C LEU A 249 19.47 5.70 -1.23
N GLY A 250 19.89 6.60 -2.13
CA GLY A 250 21.16 7.33 -2.02
C GLY A 250 22.41 6.50 -2.37
N LEU A 251 22.24 5.28 -2.91
CA LEU A 251 23.33 4.46 -3.42
C LEU A 251 23.70 4.90 -4.85
N PRO A 252 25.00 4.98 -5.18
CA PRO A 252 25.45 5.19 -6.55
C PRO A 252 24.84 4.24 -7.59
N ARG A 253 24.49 4.78 -8.76
CA ARG A 253 23.96 4.04 -9.92
C ARG A 253 24.70 4.40 -11.23
N ASP A 254 25.84 5.05 -11.12
CA ASP A 254 26.70 5.51 -12.21
C ASP A 254 27.92 4.59 -12.43
N GLU A 255 27.88 3.35 -11.92
CA GLU A 255 28.97 2.36 -11.94
C GLU A 255 30.30 2.86 -11.36
N SER A 256 30.29 4.04 -10.73
CA SER A 256 31.47 4.66 -10.14
C SER A 256 31.63 4.22 -8.68
N PRO A 257 32.85 4.31 -8.11
CA PRO A 257 33.11 3.90 -6.74
C PRO A 257 32.17 4.56 -5.70
N PRO A 258 32.01 3.97 -4.50
CA PRO A 258 31.27 4.58 -3.42
C PRO A 258 31.76 6.00 -3.11
N LEU A 259 30.83 6.91 -2.85
CA LEU A 259 31.17 8.28 -2.45
C LEU A 259 31.90 8.26 -1.10
N ILE A 260 33.04 8.93 -1.02
CA ILE A 260 33.72 9.20 0.24
C ILE A 260 33.00 10.38 0.90
N ALA A 261 32.21 10.09 1.92
CA ALA A 261 31.43 11.12 2.61
C ALA A 261 32.33 12.03 3.44
N GLU A 262 32.19 13.35 3.30
CA GLU A 262 32.75 14.31 4.27
C GLU A 262 31.88 14.40 5.51
N ARG A 263 30.56 14.29 5.32
CA ARG A 263 29.58 14.23 6.42
C ARG A 263 28.38 13.37 6.05
N TRP A 264 27.74 12.83 7.06
CA TRP A 264 26.41 12.21 6.95
C TRP A 264 25.37 13.21 7.47
N ALA A 265 24.29 13.39 6.72
CA ALA A 265 23.21 14.31 7.11
C ALA A 265 21.85 13.65 6.96
N ASP A 266 20.97 13.87 7.93
CA ASP A 266 19.57 13.43 7.90
C ASP A 266 18.83 14.09 6.72
N ILE A 267 18.14 13.27 5.93
CA ILE A 267 17.38 13.72 4.76
C ILE A 267 16.18 14.61 5.13
N ASN A 268 15.66 14.49 6.35
CA ASN A 268 14.55 15.32 6.82
C ASN A 268 14.98 16.78 6.97
N GLY A 269 16.28 17.02 7.10
CA GLY A 269 16.86 18.33 7.33
C GLY A 269 16.40 18.93 8.67
N ASN A 270 16.73 20.21 8.85
CA ASN A 270 16.31 20.98 10.01
C ASN A 270 15.56 22.23 9.55
N PRO A 271 14.38 22.53 10.12
CA PRO A 271 13.66 23.76 9.82
C PRO A 271 14.54 24.99 10.11
N ILE A 272 14.64 25.91 9.14
CA ILE A 272 15.38 27.17 9.33
C ILE A 272 14.64 28.03 10.36
N ASN A 273 15.34 28.42 11.43
CA ASN A 273 14.84 29.31 12.46
C ASN A 273 14.29 30.61 11.82
N PRO A 274 13.02 30.99 12.07
CA PRO A 274 12.42 32.21 11.50
C PRO A 274 13.26 33.48 11.67
N TYR A 275 13.94 33.65 12.81
CA TYR A 275 14.79 34.83 13.06
C TYR A 275 16.07 34.84 12.21
N ALA A 276 16.54 33.67 11.78
CA ALA A 276 17.75 33.51 10.96
C ALA A 276 17.45 33.53 9.44
N ARG A 277 16.18 33.74 9.05
CA ARG A 277 15.78 33.80 7.64
C ARG A 277 16.07 35.20 7.10
N ASP A 278 16.82 35.27 6.01
CA ASP A 278 16.92 36.51 5.24
C ASP A 278 15.66 36.72 4.40
N TYR A 279 15.32 38.00 4.18
CA TYR A 279 14.21 38.35 3.30
C TYR A 279 14.62 38.10 1.84
N PRO A 280 13.79 37.42 1.03
CA PRO A 280 14.11 37.11 -0.36
C PRO A 280 14.17 38.34 -1.27
#